data_AF-A0A4V6I6H1-F1
#
_entry.id   AF-A0A4V6I6H1-F1
#
_cell.length_a   1.000
_cell.length_b   1.000
_cell.length_c   1.000
_cell.angle_alpha   90.00
_cell.angle_beta   90.00
_cell.angle_gamma   90.00
#
_symmetry.space_group_name_H-M   'P 1'
#
loop_
_entity.id
_entity.type
_entity.pdbx_description
1 polymer ?
#
loop_
_entity_poly.entity_id
_entity_poly.type
_entity_poly.pdbx_seq_one_letter_code
_entity_poly.pdbx_strand_id
1 'polypeptide(L)' 'MAFLLLSLAGCASKPIVRIDTKEVFIPIKCNLTLPNKPKEDGSFQSHKELLIYYLEVESIAKDCTK' A
#
# COMPACT_ATOMS: atom_id res chain seq x y z
N MET A 1 -26.99 -41.12 32.37
CA MET A 1 -25.88 -40.80 31.44
C MET A 1 -26.32 -40.15 30.11
N ALA A 2 -27.59 -39.78 29.91
CA ALA A 2 -28.01 -39.04 28.71
C ALA A 2 -28.05 -37.51 28.90
N PHE A 3 -28.38 -37.05 30.12
CA PHE A 3 -28.59 -35.63 30.42
C PHE A 3 -27.33 -34.75 30.26
N LEU A 4 -26.14 -35.31 30.55
CA LEU A 4 -24.86 -34.62 30.37
C LEU A 4 -24.58 -34.30 28.89
N LEU A 5 -24.90 -35.21 27.98
CA LEU A 5 -24.64 -35.04 26.54
C LEU A 5 -25.50 -33.91 25.93
N LEU A 6 -26.74 -33.72 26.41
CA LEU A 6 -27.58 -32.62 25.94
C LEU A 6 -27.11 -31.25 26.45
N SER A 7 -26.52 -31.18 27.64
CA SER A 7 -26.09 -29.90 28.23
C SER A 7 -24.85 -29.29 27.56
N LEU A 8 -23.98 -30.10 26.93
CA LEU A 8 -22.76 -29.61 26.27
C LEU A 8 -22.97 -29.19 24.81
N ALA A 9 -24.10 -29.54 24.18
CA ALA A 9 -24.38 -29.22 22.78
C ALA A 9 -24.56 -27.70 22.53
N GLY A 10 -24.96 -26.93 23.55
CA GLY A 10 -25.19 -25.48 23.43
C GLY A 10 -23.93 -24.62 23.35
N CYS A 11 -22.74 -25.15 23.71
CA CYS A 11 -21.50 -24.37 23.72
C CYS A 11 -20.70 -24.49 22.40
N ALA A 12 -21.02 -25.47 21.55
CA ALA A 12 -20.34 -25.70 20.27
C ALA A 12 -20.89 -24.81 19.13
N SER A 13 -22.02 -24.13 19.31
CA SER A 13 -22.72 -23.41 18.25
C SER A 13 -22.26 -21.96 18.04
N LYS A 14 -21.19 -21.51 18.70
CA LYS A 14 -20.64 -20.19 18.41
C LYS A 14 -20.01 -20.26 17.02
N PRO A 15 -20.50 -19.52 16.01
CA PRO A 15 -19.80 -19.42 14.76
C PRO A 15 -18.39 -18.93 15.09
N ILE A 16 -17.38 -19.71 14.73
CA ILE A 16 -15.99 -19.27 14.76
C ILE A 16 -15.93 -18.19 13.68
N VAL A 17 -16.25 -16.96 14.04
CA VAL A 17 -16.06 -15.80 13.18
C VAL A 17 -14.55 -15.75 12.97
N ARG A 18 -14.10 -16.25 11.82
CA ARG A 18 -12.74 -16.02 11.35
C ARG A 18 -12.67 -14.54 11.06
N ILE A 19 -12.21 -13.78 12.05
CA ILE A 19 -11.84 -12.39 11.83
C ILE A 19 -10.58 -12.47 10.99
N ASP A 20 -10.77 -12.46 9.67
CA ASP A 20 -9.68 -12.25 8.72
C ASP A 20 -9.22 -10.81 8.93
N THR A 21 -8.22 -10.64 9.79
CA THR A 21 -7.57 -9.35 10.00
C THR A 21 -6.96 -8.95 8.66
N LYS A 22 -7.60 -7.98 7.99
CA LYS A 22 -7.04 -7.40 6.77
C LYS A 22 -5.81 -6.60 7.17
N GLU A 23 -4.65 -7.02 6.71
CA GLU A 23 -3.43 -6.22 6.81
C GLU A 23 -3.63 -4.96 5.98
N VAL A 24 -3.74 -3.82 6.65
CA VAL A 24 -3.79 -2.51 6.00
C VAL A 24 -2.36 -2.02 5.87
N PHE A 25 -1.78 -2.19 4.68
CA PHE A 25 -0.48 -1.61 4.36
C PHE A 25 -0.66 -0.11 4.19
N ILE A 26 -0.27 0.66 5.21
CA ILE A 26 -0.22 2.12 5.11
C ILE A 26 1.10 2.46 4.41
N PRO A 27 1.08 3.14 3.26
CA PRO A 27 2.31 3.56 2.61
C PRO A 27 3.06 4.50 3.54
N ILE A 28 4.26 4.10 3.96
CA ILE A 28 5.18 4.99 4.66
C ILE A 28 5.50 6.17 3.74
N LYS A 29 5.31 7.39 4.25
CA LYS A 29 5.67 8.60 3.51
C LYS A 29 7.17 8.57 3.26
N CYS A 30 7.55 8.60 1.99
CA CYS A 30 8.93 8.78 1.62
C CYS A 30 9.33 10.24 1.86
N ASN A 31 10.26 10.49 2.77
CA ASN A 31 10.74 11.83 3.10
C ASN A 31 11.74 12.37 2.07
N LEU A 32 11.63 11.96 0.80
CA LEU A 32 12.48 12.43 -0.29
C LEU A 32 11.85 13.64 -0.96
N THR A 33 12.66 14.68 -1.16
CA THR A 33 12.24 15.90 -1.84
C THR A 33 12.27 15.68 -3.35
N LEU A 34 11.14 15.88 -4.02
CA LEU A 34 11.08 15.88 -5.47
C LEU A 34 11.69 17.18 -6.03
N PRO A 35 12.46 17.12 -7.14
CA PRO A 35 12.91 18.32 -7.82
C PRO A 35 11.73 19.10 -8.40
N ASN A 36 11.95 20.39 -8.72
CA ASN A 36 10.92 21.20 -9.37
C ASN A 36 10.71 20.75 -10.82
N LYS A 37 9.46 20.55 -11.20
CA LYS A 37 9.11 20.19 -12.58
C LYS A 37 9.49 21.34 -13.54
N PRO A 38 10.31 21.08 -14.56
CA PRO A 38 10.67 22.10 -15.55
C PRO A 38 9.44 22.51 -16.38
N LYS A 39 9.46 23.75 -16.87
CA LYS A 39 8.39 24.29 -17.71
C LYS A 39 8.47 23.69 -19.11
N GLU A 40 7.32 23.26 -19.62
CA GLU A 40 7.16 22.74 -20.98
C GLU A 40 6.73 23.89 -21.90
N ASP A 41 7.42 24.07 -23.03
CA ASP A 41 7.23 25.18 -23.96
C ASP A 41 7.13 24.77 -25.44
N GLY A 42 7.04 23.47 -25.73
CA GLY A 42 6.96 22.89 -27.07
C GLY A 42 8.29 22.76 -27.80
N SER A 43 9.40 23.25 -27.22
CA SER A 43 10.73 23.08 -27.80
C SER A 43 11.30 21.69 -27.51
N PHE A 44 12.17 21.21 -28.41
CA PHE A 44 12.91 19.97 -28.18
C PHE A 44 13.70 20.00 -26.85
N GLN A 45 14.24 21.16 -26.50
CA GLN A 45 15.04 21.32 -25.29
C GLN A 45 14.18 21.16 -24.03
N SER A 46 12.99 21.78 -23.97
CA SER A 46 12.09 21.61 -22.82
C SER A 46 11.57 20.17 -22.70
N HIS A 47 11.31 19.49 -23.81
CA HIS A 47 10.99 18.06 -23.81
C HIS A 47 12.14 17.19 -23.27
N LYS A 48 13.39 17.50 -23.64
CA LYS A 48 14.57 16.81 -23.13
C LYS A 48 14.72 17.01 -21.63
N GLU A 49 14.55 18.23 -21.13
CA GLU A 49 14.61 18.55 -19.70
C GLU A 49 13.48 17.86 -18.91
N LEU A 50 12.28 17.80 -19.49
CA LEU A 50 11.14 17.07 -18.90
C LEU A 50 11.42 15.56 -18.78
N LEU A 51 12.04 14.96 -19.80
CA LEU A 51 12.45 13.54 -19.77
C LEU A 51 13.48 13.28 -18.67
N ILE A 52 14.50 14.12 -18.55
CA ILE A 52 15.51 14.01 -17.48
C ILE A 52 14.85 14.12 -16.11
N TYR A 53 13.94 15.08 -15.91
CA TYR A 53 13.16 15.21 -14.69
C TYR A 53 12.40 13.93 -14.34
N TYR A 54 11.72 13.29 -15.30
CA TYR A 54 10.99 12.06 -15.02
C TYR A 54 11.91 10.89 -14.66
N LEU A 55 13.10 10.78 -15.28
CA LEU A 55 14.09 9.77 -14.91
C LEU A 55 14.56 9.94 -13.46
N GLU A 56 14.78 11.19 -13.03
CA GLU A 56 15.18 11.50 -11.65
C GLU A 56 14.06 11.14 -10.65
N VAL A 57 12.81 11.51 -10.95
CA VAL A 57 11.65 11.14 -10.13
C VAL A 57 11.49 9.62 -10.02
N GLU A 58 11.68 8.89 -11.11
CA GLU A 58 11.62 7.42 -11.10
C GLU A 58 12.73 6.82 -10.22
N SER A 59 13.93 7.37 -10.26
CA SER A 59 15.04 6.94 -9.40
C SER A 59 14.70 7.17 -7.92
N ILE A 60 14.19 8.36 -7.58
CA ILE A 60 13.75 8.69 -6.22
C ILE A 60 12.65 7.72 -5.76
N ALA A 61 11.66 7.45 -6.60
CA ALA A 61 10.59 6.52 -6.29
C ALA A 61 11.10 5.09 -6.05
N LYS A 62 12.08 4.63 -6.83
CA LYS A 62 12.74 3.33 -6.62
C LYS A 62 13.44 3.27 -5.28
N ASP A 63 14.15 4.32 -4.90
CA ASP A 63 14.84 4.39 -3.61
C ASP A 63 13.87 4.46 -2.42
N CYS A 64 12.67 5.01 -2.60
CA CYS A 64 11.60 4.96 -1.59
C CYS A 64 11.04 3.55 -1.34
N THR A 65 11.22 2.62 -2.28
CA THR A 65 10.63 1.27 -2.22
C THR A 65 11.62 0.18 -1.78
N LYS A 66 12.89 0.54 -1.58
CA LYS A 66 13.92 -0.34 -1.00
C LYS A 66 13.85 -0.30 0.52
#